data_AF-D5U816-F1
#
_entry.id   AF-D5U816-F1
#
_cell.length_a   1.000
_cell.length_b   1.000
_cell.length_c   1.000
_cell.angle_alpha   90.00
_cell.angle_beta   90.00
_cell.angle_gamma   90.00
#
_symmetry.space_group_name_H-M   'P 1'
#
loop_
_entity.id
_entity.type
_entity.pdbx_description
1 polymer ?
#
loop_
_entity_poly.entity_id
_entity_poly.type
_entity_poly.pdbx_seq_one_letter_code
_entity_poly.pdbx_strand_id
1 'polypeptide(L)'
;MKKNYFLFFVIISMFMMSCGGHFFNPRYYYNKSSSYNSNVETDTTPTEPPKEVSPNEDPFLVGDWNRPDYGEYDASIFDEWLFKSSFRGDKLPIYKFFSDTSKKWSSGGLDWKKKSADFYNPNDGDNTASGFPINKATIYKYNGENPLYDKSGYLEGRLDRFRFYSIYGETGGGIVTLQQYLIAVDTYSKFVFAFGKIIDVQEIMNDKVPMEFEAIEKTGNAFYEYDPIGYVDKTGTVVFYQHYKTEFVNNPTEYLPMNHGYTTVAEHNENKPGHSPYIPMVNNSEASEEDKNIYKEEIAKLQKEYKWRDYSGFVKNDTDEKAQIDLEDWRAKGYSGKSITLYKYTLTDNGETLNISQDRTFENTKSSTVTYKLSKINAKDRATYTNISDTNDSISISIVDYNGENTISVSGQVLDPNFADYGPIFVDRLKNANFKKDGEQNIAWGLESLLLVSLLVQAVTLKIWNISLMKMVQSLLLSINMMMLYCLGMKIGCQLNINSDLHVLILMLQILGLLSMRILVLI
;
A
#
# COMPACT_ATOMS: atom_id res chain seq x y z
N MET A 1 -70.67 15.27 37.46
CA MET A 1 -69.83 15.19 36.24
C MET A 1 -69.61 16.58 35.61
N LYS A 2 -68.93 17.52 36.29
CA LYS A 2 -68.68 18.89 35.77
C LYS A 2 -67.31 19.49 36.13
N LYS A 3 -66.38 18.74 36.75
CA LYS A 3 -65.07 19.28 37.18
C LYS A 3 -63.88 18.94 36.28
N ASN A 4 -64.03 18.06 35.28
CA ASN A 4 -62.91 17.68 34.39
C ASN A 4 -62.81 18.50 33.10
N TYR A 5 -63.84 19.28 32.74
CA TYR A 5 -63.81 20.13 31.54
C TYR A 5 -63.06 21.46 31.77
N PHE A 6 -62.98 21.93 33.02
CA PHE A 6 -62.32 23.20 33.32
C PHE A 6 -60.79 23.10 33.18
N LEU A 7 -60.20 21.95 33.52
CA LEU A 7 -58.76 21.71 33.37
C LEU A 7 -58.36 21.56 31.88
N PHE A 8 -59.26 21.02 31.05
CA PHE A 8 -59.03 20.85 29.62
C PHE A 8 -59.10 22.19 28.86
N PHE A 9 -59.98 23.11 29.27
CA PHE A 9 -60.07 24.45 28.68
C PHE A 9 -58.90 25.37 29.04
N VAL A 10 -58.30 25.21 30.23
CA VAL A 10 -57.12 26.00 30.63
C VAL A 10 -55.86 25.57 29.86
N ILE A 11 -55.72 24.29 29.53
CA ILE A 11 -54.59 23.79 28.73
C ILE A 11 -54.71 24.24 27.26
N ILE A 12 -55.92 24.25 26.69
CA ILE A 12 -56.14 24.75 25.31
C ILE A 12 -55.94 26.27 25.21
N SER A 13 -56.23 27.02 26.27
CA SER A 13 -56.00 28.47 26.33
C SER A 13 -54.51 28.85 26.32
N MET A 14 -53.61 28.00 26.83
CA MET A 14 -52.16 28.26 26.79
C MET A 14 -51.55 27.99 25.41
N PHE A 15 -52.22 27.22 24.54
CA PHE A 15 -51.77 26.98 23.16
C PHE A 15 -52.22 28.04 22.15
N MET A 16 -53.22 28.86 22.48
CA MET A 16 -53.79 29.85 21.55
C MET A 16 -53.30 31.30 21.78
N MET A 17 -52.46 31.55 22.80
CA MET A 17 -51.79 32.85 23.00
C MET A 17 -50.36 32.91 22.47
N SER A 18 -49.90 31.87 21.76
CA SER A 18 -48.56 31.87 21.13
C SER A 18 -48.59 32.00 19.60
N CYS A 19 -49.69 32.49 19.01
CA CYS A 19 -49.73 32.88 17.60
C CYS A 19 -50.68 34.06 17.37
N GLY A 20 -50.11 35.22 17.07
CA GLY A 20 -50.81 36.44 16.64
C GLY A 20 -50.17 37.66 17.31
N GLY A 21 -49.28 38.43 16.71
CA GLY A 21 -48.90 38.56 15.31
C GLY A 21 -48.50 40.02 15.16
N HIS A 22 -47.23 40.29 14.89
CA HIS A 22 -46.83 41.56 14.30
C HIS A 22 -45.46 41.42 13.64
N PHE A 23 -45.47 41.56 12.31
CA PHE A 23 -44.34 41.66 11.38
C PHE A 23 -43.51 40.39 11.18
N PHE A 24 -44.05 39.46 10.41
CA PHE A 24 -43.26 38.45 9.72
C PHE A 24 -43.43 38.61 8.22
N ASN A 25 -42.40 39.16 7.58
CA ASN A 25 -42.29 39.25 6.14
C ASN A 25 -41.78 37.88 5.63
N PRO A 26 -42.55 37.12 4.83
CA PRO A 26 -42.19 35.75 4.46
C PRO A 26 -40.99 35.65 3.50
N ARG A 27 -40.34 36.78 3.16
CA ARG A 27 -39.07 36.80 2.42
C ARG A 27 -37.82 36.53 3.25
N TYR A 28 -37.91 36.40 4.57
CA TYR A 28 -36.73 36.26 5.44
C TYR A 28 -36.43 34.83 5.93
N TYR A 29 -37.34 33.87 5.73
CA TYR A 29 -37.18 32.49 6.25
C TYR A 29 -36.94 31.42 5.18
N TYR A 30 -36.76 31.82 3.92
CA TYR A 30 -36.23 30.95 2.86
C TYR A 30 -34.70 31.10 2.68
N ASN A 31 -33.98 31.54 3.71
CA ASN A 31 -32.51 31.64 3.60
C ASN A 31 -31.79 31.48 4.94
N LYS A 32 -32.08 30.39 5.66
CA LYS A 32 -31.25 29.97 6.80
C LYS A 32 -31.30 28.46 7.04
N SER A 33 -31.09 27.67 5.98
CA SER A 33 -30.14 26.56 6.15
C SER A 33 -28.78 27.22 6.36
N SER A 34 -28.04 26.85 7.39
CA SER A 34 -26.65 27.25 7.55
C SER A 34 -25.83 26.65 6.40
N SER A 35 -25.90 27.30 5.23
CA SER A 35 -24.89 27.21 4.21
C SER A 35 -23.62 27.73 4.88
N TYR A 36 -22.71 26.83 5.20
CA TYR A 36 -21.32 27.20 5.32
C TYR A 36 -20.97 27.93 4.02
N ASN A 37 -20.84 29.25 4.13
CA ASN A 37 -20.63 30.12 3.00
C ASN A 37 -19.14 30.04 2.68
N SER A 38 -18.69 28.92 2.10
CA SER A 38 -17.35 28.84 1.52
C SER A 38 -17.36 29.63 0.20
N ASN A 39 -17.49 30.96 0.29
CA ASN A 39 -17.14 31.86 -0.81
C ASN A 39 -15.62 32.07 -0.89
N VAL A 40 -14.83 31.13 -0.37
CA VAL A 40 -13.41 31.05 -0.67
C VAL A 40 -13.33 30.28 -1.98
N GLU A 41 -13.18 31.05 -3.06
CA GLU A 41 -12.80 30.51 -4.36
C GLU A 41 -11.48 29.76 -4.16
N THR A 42 -11.46 28.46 -4.46
CA THR A 42 -10.23 27.66 -4.36
C THR A 42 -9.21 28.31 -5.29
N ASP A 43 -8.06 28.70 -4.74
CA ASP A 43 -6.96 29.23 -5.55
C ASP A 43 -6.43 28.12 -6.46
N THR A 44 -6.82 28.20 -7.73
CA THR A 44 -6.41 27.29 -8.79
C THR A 44 -5.21 27.81 -9.57
N THR A 45 -4.62 28.94 -9.17
CA THR A 45 -3.57 29.60 -9.94
C THR A 45 -2.30 28.74 -9.98
N PRO A 46 -1.72 28.49 -11.17
CA PRO A 46 -0.46 27.78 -11.26
C PRO A 46 0.68 28.57 -10.61
N THR A 47 1.56 27.87 -9.89
CA THR A 47 2.72 28.49 -9.23
C THR A 47 3.84 28.79 -10.23
N GLU A 48 3.97 27.99 -11.27
CA GLU A 48 4.93 28.14 -12.36
C GLU A 48 4.25 27.79 -13.70
N PRO A 49 4.69 28.37 -14.83
CA PRO A 49 4.26 27.92 -16.14
C PRO A 49 4.69 26.47 -16.40
N PRO A 50 3.92 25.70 -17.19
CA PRO A 50 4.28 24.33 -17.52
C PRO A 50 5.59 24.30 -18.29
N LYS A 51 6.47 23.37 -17.91
CA LYS A 51 7.75 23.17 -18.60
C LYS A 51 7.49 22.43 -19.91
N GLU A 52 7.92 23.02 -21.02
CA GLU A 52 7.90 22.37 -22.32
C GLU A 52 8.74 21.08 -22.29
N VAL A 53 8.24 20.05 -22.96
CA VAL A 53 8.92 18.76 -23.09
C VAL A 53 9.09 18.46 -24.57
N SER A 54 10.27 18.00 -24.97
CA SER A 54 10.52 17.60 -26.36
C SER A 54 9.55 16.47 -26.78
N PRO A 55 9.00 16.47 -28.01
CA PRO A 55 8.03 15.45 -28.43
C PRO A 55 8.51 14.00 -28.28
N ASN A 56 9.81 13.76 -28.42
CA ASN A 56 10.41 12.42 -28.30
C ASN A 56 10.57 11.94 -26.85
N GLU A 57 10.34 12.84 -25.89
CA GLU A 57 10.46 12.59 -24.45
C GLU A 57 9.14 12.81 -23.71
N ASP A 58 8.15 13.35 -24.41
CA ASP A 58 6.85 13.60 -23.83
C ASP A 58 6.16 12.25 -23.62
N PRO A 59 5.96 11.81 -22.36
CA PRO A 59 5.34 10.53 -22.06
C PRO A 59 3.89 10.46 -22.52
N PHE A 60 3.27 11.59 -22.91
CA PHE A 60 1.96 11.62 -23.55
C PHE A 60 2.00 11.34 -25.05
N LEU A 61 3.19 11.32 -25.66
CA LEU A 61 3.44 10.98 -27.06
C LEU A 61 4.19 9.66 -27.22
N VAL A 62 4.98 9.26 -26.22
CA VAL A 62 5.78 8.02 -26.25
C VAL A 62 5.35 7.02 -25.16
N GLY A 63 5.23 5.74 -25.52
CA GLY A 63 4.86 4.65 -24.62
C GLY A 63 3.53 3.98 -24.96
N ASP A 64 3.41 2.70 -24.60
CA ASP A 64 2.25 1.87 -24.92
C ASP A 64 0.97 2.34 -24.20
N TRP A 65 1.11 2.99 -23.04
CA TRP A 65 0.01 3.55 -22.25
C TRP A 65 -0.71 4.72 -22.95
N ASN A 66 -0.20 5.23 -24.06
CA ASN A 66 -0.86 6.23 -24.90
C ASN A 66 -1.81 5.62 -25.93
N ARG A 67 -1.97 4.29 -25.93
CA ARG A 67 -2.98 3.63 -26.76
C ARG A 67 -4.35 3.63 -26.07
N PRO A 68 -5.45 3.94 -26.78
CA PRO A 68 -6.80 3.88 -26.20
C PRO A 68 -7.16 2.50 -25.63
N ASP A 69 -6.63 1.43 -26.22
CA ASP A 69 -6.88 0.03 -25.85
C ASP A 69 -5.86 -0.54 -24.84
N TYR A 70 -4.98 0.29 -24.29
CA TYR A 70 -4.08 -0.13 -23.21
C TYR A 70 -4.89 -0.61 -22.00
N GLY A 71 -4.51 -1.78 -21.44
CA GLY A 71 -5.27 -2.47 -20.40
C GLY A 71 -6.35 -3.43 -20.88
N GLU A 72 -6.31 -3.84 -22.15
CA GLU A 72 -7.22 -4.81 -22.79
C GLU A 72 -8.64 -4.30 -23.08
N TYR A 73 -8.91 -2.99 -22.95
CA TYR A 73 -10.21 -2.41 -23.31
C TYR A 73 -10.12 -0.93 -23.71
N ASP A 74 -11.07 -0.51 -24.55
CA ASP A 74 -11.06 0.80 -25.19
C ASP A 74 -11.42 1.94 -24.23
N ALA A 75 -10.69 3.06 -24.33
CA ALA A 75 -10.84 4.24 -23.50
C ALA A 75 -12.22 4.91 -23.60
N SER A 76 -12.94 4.76 -24.73
CA SER A 76 -14.27 5.36 -24.93
C SER A 76 -15.32 4.91 -23.92
N ILE A 77 -15.11 3.75 -23.27
CA ILE A 77 -16.04 3.24 -22.28
C ILE A 77 -16.20 4.16 -21.06
N PHE A 78 -15.21 4.99 -20.74
CA PHE A 78 -15.28 5.96 -19.63
C PHE A 78 -16.25 7.11 -19.86
N ASP A 79 -16.62 7.38 -21.13
CA ASP A 79 -17.63 8.38 -21.43
C ASP A 79 -19.03 7.86 -21.07
N GLU A 80 -19.25 6.55 -21.19
CA GLU A 80 -20.50 5.87 -20.85
C GLU A 80 -20.60 5.44 -19.39
N TRP A 81 -19.48 5.01 -18.78
CA TRP A 81 -19.48 4.52 -17.41
C TRP A 81 -19.87 5.60 -16.40
N LEU A 82 -20.81 5.23 -15.53
CA LEU A 82 -21.09 5.93 -14.29
C LEU A 82 -20.09 5.51 -13.22
N PHE A 83 -19.98 6.31 -12.17
CA PHE A 83 -18.97 6.15 -11.13
C PHE A 83 -19.60 6.15 -9.74
N LYS A 84 -19.34 5.13 -8.94
CA LYS A 84 -19.72 5.09 -7.52
C LYS A 84 -18.51 5.07 -6.61
N SER A 85 -18.71 5.66 -5.43
CA SER A 85 -17.70 5.81 -4.39
C SER A 85 -18.30 5.44 -3.03
N SER A 86 -17.68 4.48 -2.37
CA SER A 86 -17.97 4.12 -0.99
C SER A 86 -16.70 4.19 -0.15
N PHE A 87 -16.84 4.29 1.16
CA PHE A 87 -15.74 4.35 2.12
C PHE A 87 -15.94 3.27 3.18
N ARG A 88 -14.89 2.49 3.41
CA ARG A 88 -14.85 1.46 4.45
C ARG A 88 -14.79 2.08 5.86
N GLY A 89 -14.91 1.26 6.89
CA GLY A 89 -14.78 1.70 8.29
C GLY A 89 -13.39 2.28 8.60
N ASP A 90 -12.34 1.76 7.97
CA ASP A 90 -10.97 2.28 7.99
C ASP A 90 -10.74 3.43 6.98
N LYS A 91 -11.84 4.02 6.48
CA LYS A 91 -11.91 5.14 5.53
C LYS A 91 -11.37 4.84 4.13
N LEU A 92 -10.71 3.71 3.90
CA LEU A 92 -10.23 3.33 2.57
C LEU A 92 -11.38 3.37 1.56
N PRO A 93 -11.24 4.10 0.44
CA PRO A 93 -12.29 4.17 -0.56
C PRO A 93 -12.49 2.84 -1.27
N ILE A 94 -13.66 2.71 -1.89
CA ILE A 94 -14.04 1.65 -2.82
C ILE A 94 -14.66 2.37 -4.01
N TYR A 95 -13.96 2.33 -5.13
CA TYR A 95 -14.39 2.98 -6.35
C TYR A 95 -14.79 1.93 -7.39
N LYS A 96 -15.87 2.21 -8.12
CA LYS A 96 -16.32 1.34 -9.20
C LYS A 96 -17.01 2.12 -10.31
N PHE A 97 -16.59 1.82 -11.52
CA PHE A 97 -17.23 2.18 -12.76
C PHE A 97 -18.24 1.11 -13.18
N PHE A 98 -19.33 1.53 -13.80
CA PHE A 98 -20.38 0.62 -14.26
C PHE A 98 -21.24 1.25 -15.35
N SER A 99 -21.82 0.41 -16.19
CA SER A 99 -22.83 0.83 -17.17
C SER A 99 -24.23 0.75 -16.54
N ASP A 100 -25.08 1.74 -16.82
CA ASP A 100 -26.49 1.78 -16.41
C ASP A 100 -27.30 2.32 -17.59
N THR A 101 -28.43 1.69 -17.91
CA THR A 101 -29.31 2.14 -19.00
C THR A 101 -30.35 3.16 -18.53
N SER A 102 -30.55 3.29 -17.21
CA SER A 102 -31.56 4.16 -16.58
C SER A 102 -31.02 5.53 -16.19
N LYS A 103 -29.71 5.62 -15.93
CA LYS A 103 -29.04 6.86 -15.53
C LYS A 103 -27.96 7.23 -16.55
N LYS A 104 -27.68 8.52 -16.65
CA LYS A 104 -26.65 9.07 -17.54
C LYS A 104 -26.04 10.32 -16.95
N TRP A 105 -24.83 10.63 -17.39
CA TRP A 105 -24.22 11.94 -17.15
C TRP A 105 -25.10 13.04 -17.74
N SER A 106 -25.27 14.11 -16.97
CA SER A 106 -25.91 15.37 -17.38
C SER A 106 -24.87 16.48 -17.32
N SER A 107 -24.76 17.28 -18.37
CA SER A 107 -23.77 18.35 -18.44
C SER A 107 -24.21 19.64 -17.75
N GLY A 108 -23.23 20.46 -17.35
CA GLY A 108 -23.46 21.79 -16.79
C GLY A 108 -23.89 21.80 -15.33
N GLY A 109 -23.61 20.73 -14.58
CA GLY A 109 -23.74 20.73 -13.13
C GLY A 109 -22.67 21.60 -12.50
N LEU A 110 -22.97 22.15 -11.33
CA LEU A 110 -22.00 22.84 -10.49
C LEU A 110 -21.78 22.02 -9.23
N ASP A 111 -20.51 21.83 -8.86
CA ASP A 111 -20.16 21.28 -7.56
C ASP A 111 -20.35 22.33 -6.44
N TRP A 112 -20.07 21.93 -5.19
CA TRP A 112 -20.22 22.80 -4.02
C TRP A 112 -19.24 23.98 -3.99
N LYS A 113 -18.18 23.96 -4.82
CA LYS A 113 -17.24 25.08 -5.05
C LYS A 113 -17.55 25.82 -6.37
N LYS A 114 -18.71 25.56 -7.00
CA LYS A 114 -19.18 26.17 -8.25
C LYS A 114 -18.30 25.87 -9.47
N LYS A 115 -17.58 24.74 -9.48
CA LYS A 115 -16.87 24.27 -10.67
C LYS A 115 -17.85 23.50 -11.56
N SER A 116 -17.76 23.77 -12.87
CA SER A 116 -18.61 23.11 -13.87
C SER A 116 -18.15 21.68 -14.10
N ALA A 117 -19.09 20.75 -14.13
CA ALA A 117 -18.85 19.34 -14.36
C ALA A 117 -20.05 18.67 -15.04
N ASP A 118 -19.82 17.48 -15.60
CA ASP A 118 -20.91 16.54 -15.78
C ASP A 118 -21.29 15.96 -14.41
N PHE A 119 -22.56 15.63 -14.23
CA PHE A 119 -23.04 15.06 -12.97
C PHE A 119 -24.13 14.01 -13.17
N TYR A 120 -24.31 13.18 -12.16
CA TYR A 120 -25.54 12.39 -12.03
C TYR A 120 -25.87 12.15 -10.55
N ASN A 121 -27.14 11.83 -10.31
CA ASN A 121 -27.64 11.55 -8.97
C ASN A 121 -27.79 10.02 -8.82
N PRO A 122 -26.88 9.33 -8.10
CA PRO A 122 -27.07 7.93 -7.73
C PRO A 122 -28.32 7.72 -6.87
N ASN A 123 -28.80 6.47 -6.80
CA ASN A 123 -29.87 6.14 -5.86
C ASN A 123 -29.30 6.12 -4.43
N ASP A 124 -30.14 6.43 -3.44
CA ASP A 124 -29.76 6.28 -2.04
C ASP A 124 -29.35 4.83 -1.75
N GLY A 125 -28.18 4.64 -1.15
CA GLY A 125 -27.58 3.33 -0.88
C GLY A 125 -26.61 2.81 -1.95
N ASP A 126 -26.54 3.42 -3.13
CA ASP A 126 -25.51 3.07 -4.13
C ASP A 126 -24.10 3.42 -3.66
N ASN A 127 -24.00 4.40 -2.75
CA ASN A 127 -22.77 4.90 -2.14
C ASN A 127 -22.91 4.84 -0.61
N THR A 128 -21.84 4.46 0.08
CA THR A 128 -21.87 4.25 1.53
C THR A 128 -20.61 4.76 2.21
N ALA A 129 -20.72 5.33 3.41
CA ALA A 129 -19.59 5.66 4.28
C ALA A 129 -19.69 4.87 5.59
N SER A 130 -18.68 4.08 5.92
CA SER A 130 -18.67 3.19 7.09
C SER A 130 -19.92 2.29 7.20
N GLY A 131 -20.45 1.84 6.05
CA GLY A 131 -21.67 1.02 5.98
C GLY A 131 -22.99 1.79 6.04
N PHE A 132 -22.97 3.11 6.21
CA PHE A 132 -24.17 3.95 6.17
C PHE A 132 -24.36 4.55 4.76
N PRO A 133 -25.59 4.58 4.22
CA PRO A 133 -25.87 5.23 2.94
C PRO A 133 -25.45 6.71 2.93
N ILE A 134 -24.86 7.13 1.81
CA ILE A 134 -24.69 8.55 1.48
C ILE A 134 -25.93 8.96 0.69
N ASN A 135 -26.83 9.70 1.35
CA ASN A 135 -28.10 10.13 0.79
C ASN A 135 -27.94 11.45 0.03
N LYS A 136 -28.87 11.70 -0.91
CA LYS A 136 -28.83 12.89 -1.79
C LYS A 136 -27.47 13.06 -2.46
N ALA A 137 -26.82 11.96 -2.79
CA ALA A 137 -25.51 12.00 -3.37
C ALA A 137 -25.57 12.57 -4.79
N THR A 138 -24.58 13.36 -5.13
CA THR A 138 -24.30 13.81 -6.49
C THR A 138 -22.86 13.46 -6.80
N ILE A 139 -22.64 12.75 -7.90
CA ILE A 139 -21.31 12.44 -8.40
C ILE A 139 -21.01 13.40 -9.55
N TYR A 140 -19.82 14.00 -9.52
CA TYR A 140 -19.34 14.89 -10.58
C TYR A 140 -18.19 14.26 -11.34
N LYS A 141 -18.17 14.46 -12.65
CA LYS A 141 -17.10 14.08 -13.58
C LYS A 141 -16.62 15.32 -14.33
N TYR A 142 -15.34 15.64 -14.17
CA TYR A 142 -14.71 16.76 -14.87
C TYR A 142 -13.88 16.17 -16.02
N ASN A 143 -14.26 16.50 -17.25
CA ASN A 143 -13.61 15.99 -18.46
C ASN A 143 -12.47 16.93 -18.85
N GLY A 144 -11.22 16.47 -18.70
CA GLY A 144 -10.05 17.26 -19.06
C GLY A 144 -9.82 18.55 -18.28
N GLU A 145 -10.41 18.66 -17.09
CA GLU A 145 -10.31 19.85 -16.25
C GLU A 145 -10.05 19.40 -14.81
N ASN A 146 -8.89 19.76 -14.25
CA ASN A 146 -8.61 19.57 -12.82
C ASN A 146 -9.38 20.64 -12.03
N PRO A 147 -10.37 20.29 -11.18
CA PRO A 147 -11.17 21.30 -10.48
C PRO A 147 -10.38 22.10 -9.41
N LEU A 148 -9.17 21.65 -9.06
CA LEU A 148 -8.30 22.27 -8.06
C LEU A 148 -7.15 23.08 -8.66
N TYR A 149 -6.86 22.94 -9.96
CA TYR A 149 -5.69 23.56 -10.59
C TYR A 149 -5.99 23.97 -12.04
N ASP A 150 -5.66 25.22 -12.40
CA ASP A 150 -5.98 25.76 -13.71
C ASP A 150 -5.25 25.04 -14.83
N LYS A 151 -5.94 24.83 -15.95
CA LYS A 151 -5.39 24.13 -17.11
C LYS A 151 -4.13 24.79 -17.69
N SER A 152 -3.93 26.09 -17.49
CA SER A 152 -2.73 26.81 -17.91
C SER A 152 -1.45 26.32 -17.22
N GLY A 153 -1.57 25.55 -16.12
CA GLY A 153 -0.46 24.88 -15.46
C GLY A 153 -0.03 23.56 -16.12
N TYR A 154 -0.66 23.16 -17.22
CA TYR A 154 -0.31 21.94 -17.98
C TYR A 154 -0.01 22.27 -19.45
N LEU A 155 0.80 21.44 -20.11
CA LEU A 155 0.92 21.52 -21.57
C LEU A 155 -0.41 21.13 -22.24
N GLU A 156 -0.65 21.70 -23.42
CA GLU A 156 -1.87 21.52 -24.18
C GLU A 156 -2.17 20.03 -24.46
N GLY A 157 -3.44 19.65 -24.33
CA GLY A 157 -3.93 18.29 -24.60
C GLY A 157 -3.63 17.24 -23.54
N ARG A 158 -2.76 17.51 -22.55
CA ARG A 158 -2.42 16.52 -21.50
C ARG A 158 -3.63 16.10 -20.68
N LEU A 159 -4.49 17.07 -20.35
CA LEU A 159 -5.67 16.79 -19.53
C LEU A 159 -6.79 16.06 -20.29
N ASP A 160 -6.85 16.12 -21.62
CA ASP A 160 -8.01 15.65 -22.42
C ASP A 160 -8.40 14.18 -22.15
N ARG A 161 -7.41 13.36 -21.81
CA ARG A 161 -7.56 11.93 -21.47
C ARG A 161 -7.89 11.66 -20.00
N PHE A 162 -7.87 12.68 -19.14
CA PHE A 162 -8.20 12.53 -17.73
C PHE A 162 -9.68 12.81 -17.46
N ARG A 163 -10.19 12.07 -16.47
CA ARG A 163 -11.51 12.26 -15.86
C ARG A 163 -11.30 12.40 -14.36
N PHE A 164 -11.67 13.55 -13.81
CA PHE A 164 -11.61 13.77 -12.37
C PHE A 164 -12.98 13.48 -11.78
N TYR A 165 -13.03 12.93 -10.57
CA TYR A 165 -14.26 12.55 -9.91
C TYR A 165 -14.35 13.18 -8.52
N SER A 166 -15.55 13.67 -8.19
CA SER A 166 -15.86 14.18 -6.86
C SER A 166 -17.26 13.73 -6.43
N ILE A 167 -17.53 13.77 -5.13
CA ILE A 167 -18.83 13.42 -4.55
C ILE A 167 -19.29 14.51 -3.58
N TYR A 168 -20.56 14.86 -3.72
CA TYR A 168 -21.34 15.55 -2.72
C TYR A 168 -22.37 14.60 -2.12
N GLY A 169 -22.66 14.70 -0.83
CA GLY A 169 -23.80 13.98 -0.24
C GLY A 169 -23.91 14.13 1.27
N GLU A 170 -24.94 13.53 1.85
CA GLU A 170 -25.23 13.59 3.29
C GLU A 170 -25.20 12.19 3.91
N THR A 171 -24.58 12.03 5.09
CA THR A 171 -24.65 10.78 5.86
C THR A 171 -25.06 11.04 7.32
N GLY A 172 -25.41 9.97 8.04
CA GLY A 172 -25.86 10.05 9.44
C GLY A 172 -27.15 10.84 9.64
N GLY A 173 -28.08 10.82 8.68
CA GLY A 173 -29.32 11.59 8.75
C GLY A 173 -29.15 13.09 8.49
N GLY A 174 -28.11 13.50 7.77
CA GLY A 174 -27.83 14.90 7.43
C GLY A 174 -26.88 15.60 8.41
N ILE A 175 -26.29 14.86 9.36
CA ILE A 175 -25.35 15.40 10.34
C ILE A 175 -23.99 15.67 9.70
N VAL A 176 -23.57 14.83 8.75
CA VAL A 176 -22.29 14.92 8.06
C VAL A 176 -22.56 15.20 6.58
N THR A 177 -21.98 16.29 6.07
CA THR A 177 -21.94 16.56 4.63
C THR A 177 -20.59 16.12 4.08
N LEU A 178 -20.60 15.26 3.07
CA LEU A 178 -19.41 14.81 2.37
C LEU A 178 -19.23 15.67 1.13
N GLN A 179 -18.07 16.32 1.06
CA GLN A 179 -17.62 17.18 -0.03
C GLN A 179 -16.19 16.77 -0.40
N GLN A 180 -16.05 15.74 -1.22
CA GLN A 180 -14.77 15.05 -1.42
C GLN A 180 -14.34 15.09 -2.89
N TYR A 181 -13.14 15.60 -3.15
CA TYR A 181 -12.43 15.30 -4.40
C TYR A 181 -11.77 13.93 -4.25
N LEU A 182 -12.01 13.03 -5.20
CA LEU A 182 -11.75 11.60 -5.03
C LEU A 182 -10.49 11.16 -5.76
N ILE A 183 -10.56 11.09 -7.08
CA ILE A 183 -9.51 10.54 -7.94
C ILE A 183 -9.51 11.21 -9.32
N ALA A 184 -8.34 11.19 -9.96
CA ALA A 184 -8.19 11.41 -11.38
C ALA A 184 -7.92 10.06 -12.05
N VAL A 185 -8.63 9.77 -13.13
CA VAL A 185 -8.41 8.55 -13.93
C VAL A 185 -7.98 8.96 -15.31
N ASP A 186 -6.88 8.39 -15.78
CA ASP A 186 -6.52 8.46 -17.17
C ASP A 186 -7.25 7.36 -17.96
N THR A 187 -8.08 7.74 -18.93
CA THR A 187 -8.91 6.80 -19.70
C THR A 187 -8.10 5.91 -20.64
N TYR A 188 -6.86 6.29 -20.97
CA TYR A 188 -5.99 5.52 -21.87
C TYR A 188 -5.16 4.51 -21.08
N SER A 189 -4.33 4.95 -20.14
CA SER A 189 -3.51 4.04 -19.33
C SER A 189 -4.32 3.27 -18.28
N LYS A 190 -5.54 3.71 -17.99
CA LYS A 190 -6.42 3.18 -16.93
C LYS A 190 -5.88 3.40 -15.51
N PHE A 191 -4.76 4.10 -15.35
CA PHE A 191 -4.19 4.41 -14.05
C PHE A 191 -5.03 5.46 -13.31
N VAL A 192 -5.01 5.33 -11.98
CA VAL A 192 -5.73 6.17 -11.04
C VAL A 192 -4.71 6.95 -10.22
N PHE A 193 -4.95 8.25 -10.07
CA PHE A 193 -4.08 9.19 -9.38
C PHE A 193 -4.85 9.98 -8.32
N ALA A 194 -4.16 10.35 -7.25
CA ALA A 194 -4.64 11.35 -6.32
C ALA A 194 -4.22 12.75 -6.80
N PHE A 195 -5.16 13.70 -6.84
CA PHE A 195 -4.92 15.06 -7.34
C PHE A 195 -5.22 16.16 -6.32
N GLY A 196 -5.83 15.80 -5.19
CA GLY A 196 -6.18 16.73 -4.12
C GLY A 196 -5.48 16.38 -2.81
N LYS A 197 -4.78 17.37 -2.23
CA LYS A 197 -4.27 17.36 -0.87
C LYS A 197 -5.33 17.87 0.08
N ILE A 198 -5.56 17.16 1.18
CA ILE A 198 -6.46 17.63 2.25
C ILE A 198 -5.74 18.74 3.03
N ILE A 199 -6.38 19.90 3.17
CA ILE A 199 -5.81 21.06 3.90
C ILE A 199 -6.65 21.48 5.10
N ASP A 200 -7.90 21.03 5.19
CA ASP A 200 -8.75 21.24 6.35
C ASP A 200 -9.59 20.00 6.66
N VAL A 201 -9.80 19.76 7.95
CA VAL A 201 -10.53 18.61 8.48
C VAL A 201 -11.49 19.05 9.56
N GLN A 202 -12.71 18.54 9.50
CA GLN A 202 -13.69 18.71 10.57
C GLN A 202 -13.80 17.43 11.38
N GLU A 203 -13.71 17.55 12.70
CA GLU A 203 -13.97 16.44 13.61
C GLU A 203 -15.46 16.35 13.93
N ILE A 204 -16.08 15.21 13.61
CA ILE A 204 -17.49 14.93 13.89
C ILE A 204 -17.58 13.57 14.56
N MET A 205 -18.08 13.51 15.79
CA MET A 205 -18.22 12.25 16.54
C MET A 205 -16.92 11.41 16.58
N ASN A 206 -15.78 12.06 16.82
CA ASN A 206 -14.42 11.48 16.83
C ASN A 206 -13.92 10.93 15.47
N ASP A 207 -14.66 11.18 14.39
CA ASP A 207 -14.20 10.94 13.02
C ASP A 207 -13.71 12.25 12.40
N LYS A 208 -12.51 12.23 11.81
CA LYS A 208 -12.02 13.35 11.00
C LYS A 208 -12.55 13.21 9.57
N VAL A 209 -13.23 14.25 9.10
CA VAL A 209 -13.81 14.33 7.75
C VAL A 209 -13.09 15.44 6.99
N PRO A 210 -12.50 15.15 5.82
CA PRO A 210 -11.88 16.18 5.00
C PRO A 210 -12.90 17.23 4.54
N MET A 211 -12.56 18.51 4.65
CA MET A 211 -13.46 19.63 4.30
C MET A 211 -12.91 20.49 3.17
N GLU A 212 -11.60 20.69 3.13
CA GLU A 212 -10.96 21.49 2.09
C GLU A 212 -9.78 20.78 1.45
N PHE A 213 -9.59 21.11 0.18
CA PHE A 213 -8.60 20.48 -0.68
C PHE A 213 -7.81 21.53 -1.44
N GLU A 214 -6.53 21.22 -1.64
CA GLU A 214 -5.60 21.97 -2.46
C GLU A 214 -5.07 21.06 -3.58
N ALA A 215 -4.71 21.65 -4.71
CA ALA A 215 -4.04 20.96 -5.81
C ALA A 215 -2.71 20.33 -5.34
N ILE A 216 -2.47 19.07 -5.72
CA ILE A 216 -1.19 18.39 -5.48
C ILE A 216 -0.03 19.10 -6.18
N GLU A 217 -0.30 19.76 -7.30
CA GLU A 217 0.66 20.55 -8.06
C GLU A 217 1.42 21.58 -7.20
N LYS A 218 0.76 22.13 -6.18
CA LYS A 218 1.37 23.11 -5.26
C LYS A 218 2.42 22.49 -4.34
N THR A 219 2.57 21.17 -4.35
CA THR A 219 3.61 20.45 -3.60
C THR A 219 4.84 20.09 -4.43
N GLY A 220 4.81 20.28 -5.75
CA GLY A 220 6.02 20.25 -6.59
C GLY A 220 5.86 19.69 -8.00
N ASN A 221 5.11 18.59 -8.17
CA ASN A 221 4.96 17.91 -9.47
C ASN A 221 3.48 17.87 -9.92
N ALA A 222 3.25 17.63 -11.21
CA ALA A 222 1.88 17.38 -11.68
C ALA A 222 1.30 16.11 -11.03
N PHE A 223 -0.01 16.08 -10.75
CA PHE A 223 -0.64 14.93 -10.07
C PHE A 223 -0.35 13.59 -10.76
N TYR A 224 -0.24 13.59 -12.09
CA TYR A 224 0.02 12.40 -12.88
C TYR A 224 1.50 11.98 -12.88
N GLU A 225 2.43 12.80 -12.37
CA GLU A 225 3.85 12.46 -12.27
C GLU A 225 4.17 11.67 -10.99
N TYR A 226 3.23 11.60 -10.05
CA TYR A 226 3.33 10.73 -8.88
C TYR A 226 2.92 9.30 -9.20
N ASP A 227 3.47 8.33 -8.46
CA ASP A 227 3.12 6.92 -8.61
C ASP A 227 1.59 6.72 -8.56
N PRO A 228 1.01 5.96 -9.51
CA PRO A 228 -0.42 5.72 -9.51
C PRO A 228 -0.85 4.98 -8.24
N ILE A 229 -2.00 5.35 -7.69
CA ILE A 229 -2.57 4.68 -6.51
C ILE A 229 -3.24 3.35 -6.86
N GLY A 230 -3.53 3.13 -8.14
CA GLY A 230 -4.18 1.94 -8.65
C GLY A 230 -4.47 2.03 -10.15
N TYR A 231 -5.31 1.12 -10.62
CA TYR A 231 -5.81 1.10 -11.99
C TYR A 231 -7.27 0.66 -12.04
N VAL A 232 -7.97 0.99 -13.13
CA VAL A 232 -9.31 0.49 -13.44
C VAL A 232 -9.16 -0.80 -14.24
N ASP A 233 -9.77 -1.89 -13.77
CA ASP A 233 -9.83 -3.13 -14.54
C ASP A 233 -10.96 -3.09 -15.59
N LYS A 234 -10.96 -4.06 -16.52
CA LYS A 234 -11.99 -4.16 -17.56
C LYS A 234 -13.42 -4.37 -17.05
N THR A 235 -13.59 -4.69 -15.76
CA THR A 235 -14.90 -4.82 -15.12
C THR A 235 -15.40 -3.49 -14.53
N GLY A 236 -14.57 -2.45 -14.60
CA GLY A 236 -14.81 -1.14 -14.01
C GLY A 236 -14.42 -1.08 -12.52
N THR A 237 -13.86 -2.13 -11.95
CA THR A 237 -13.38 -2.09 -10.55
C THR A 237 -12.08 -1.30 -10.49
N VAL A 238 -11.96 -0.37 -9.53
CA VAL A 238 -10.66 0.23 -9.22
C VAL A 238 -9.89 -0.71 -8.30
N VAL A 239 -8.74 -1.16 -8.77
CA VAL A 239 -7.80 -2.00 -8.01
C VAL A 239 -6.67 -1.11 -7.51
N PHE A 240 -6.63 -0.89 -6.19
CA PHE A 240 -5.55 -0.14 -5.55
C PHE A 240 -4.31 -0.99 -5.34
N TYR A 241 -3.14 -0.36 -5.51
CA TYR A 241 -1.88 -0.98 -5.11
C TYR A 241 -1.71 -1.00 -3.59
N GLN A 242 -0.86 -1.93 -3.13
CA GLN A 242 -0.67 -2.15 -1.71
C GLN A 242 -0.05 -0.94 -0.97
N HIS A 243 0.81 -0.16 -1.63
CA HIS A 243 1.41 1.04 -1.04
C HIS A 243 0.31 2.04 -0.64
N TYR A 244 -0.59 2.37 -1.58
CA TYR A 244 -1.70 3.29 -1.34
C TYR A 244 -2.62 2.81 -0.21
N LYS A 245 -3.02 1.53 -0.23
CA LYS A 245 -3.87 0.98 0.83
C LYS A 245 -3.25 1.15 2.21
N THR A 246 -1.93 0.97 2.30
CA THR A 246 -1.20 1.04 3.56
C THR A 246 -1.04 2.49 4.01
N GLU A 247 -0.56 3.38 3.14
CA GLU A 247 -0.36 4.79 3.43
C GLU A 247 -1.66 5.51 3.76
N PHE A 248 -2.71 5.27 2.96
CA PHE A 248 -4.00 5.92 3.16
C PHE A 248 -4.67 5.48 4.45
N VAL A 249 -4.68 4.18 4.78
CA VAL A 249 -5.28 3.70 6.05
C VAL A 249 -4.51 4.20 7.27
N ASN A 250 -3.18 4.33 7.16
CA ASN A 250 -2.37 4.87 8.26
C ASN A 250 -2.71 6.34 8.53
N ASN A 251 -2.90 7.15 7.49
CA ASN A 251 -3.13 8.59 7.61
C ASN A 251 -4.21 9.09 6.62
N PRO A 252 -5.49 8.74 6.79
CA PRO A 252 -6.53 8.99 5.78
C PRO A 252 -6.81 10.48 5.54
N THR A 253 -6.44 11.35 6.48
CA THR A 253 -6.61 12.80 6.38
C THR A 253 -5.35 13.55 5.99
N GLU A 254 -4.21 12.87 5.92
CA GLU A 254 -2.91 13.48 5.63
C GLU A 254 -2.18 12.77 4.48
N TYR A 255 -2.88 11.87 3.78
CA TYR A 255 -2.33 11.16 2.64
C TYR A 255 -1.85 12.15 1.57
N LEU A 256 -0.62 11.91 1.10
CA LEU A 256 -0.01 12.61 -0.02
C LEU A 256 0.55 11.57 -1.01
N PRO A 257 0.29 11.74 -2.32
CA PRO A 257 0.95 10.94 -3.33
C PRO A 257 2.46 11.21 -3.32
N MET A 258 3.24 10.18 -3.59
CA MET A 258 4.70 10.23 -3.54
C MET A 258 5.31 9.32 -4.61
N ASN A 259 6.58 9.57 -4.94
CA ASN A 259 7.38 8.69 -5.78
C ASN A 259 8.14 7.73 -4.87
N HIS A 260 7.75 6.47 -4.88
CA HIS A 260 8.33 5.41 -4.06
C HIS A 260 9.65 4.88 -4.63
N GLY A 261 10.06 5.38 -5.79
CA GLY A 261 11.34 5.03 -6.38
C GLY A 261 11.37 3.72 -7.15
N TYR A 262 10.21 3.28 -7.63
CA TYR A 262 10.13 2.10 -8.49
C TYR A 262 10.97 2.28 -9.76
N THR A 263 11.63 1.21 -10.19
CA THR A 263 12.44 1.20 -11.42
C THR A 263 11.64 0.87 -12.67
N THR A 264 10.44 0.34 -12.49
CA THR A 264 9.52 -0.05 -13.57
C THR A 264 8.23 0.75 -13.50
N VAL A 265 7.64 1.02 -14.67
CA VAL A 265 6.30 1.62 -14.78
C VAL A 265 5.28 0.69 -14.10
N ALA A 266 4.24 1.28 -13.50
CA ALA A 266 3.14 0.52 -12.92
C ALA A 266 2.50 -0.43 -13.95
N GLU A 267 2.04 -1.61 -13.51
CA GLU A 267 1.31 -2.56 -14.36
C GLU A 267 -0.14 -2.75 -13.87
N HIS A 268 -1.05 -3.21 -14.74
CA HIS A 268 -2.42 -3.62 -14.36
C HIS A 268 -2.44 -4.95 -13.59
N ASN A 269 -1.71 -4.97 -12.48
CA ASN A 269 -1.61 -6.09 -11.56
C ASN A 269 -1.39 -5.51 -10.16
N GLU A 270 -2.29 -5.86 -9.23
CA GLU A 270 -2.27 -5.37 -7.84
C GLU A 270 -0.92 -5.53 -7.12
N ASN A 271 -0.15 -6.56 -7.49
CA ASN A 271 1.13 -6.91 -6.88
C ASN A 271 2.35 -6.30 -7.60
N LYS A 272 2.12 -5.51 -8.64
CA LYS A 272 3.17 -4.84 -9.41
C LYS A 272 2.95 -3.32 -9.41
N PRO A 273 3.06 -2.68 -8.24
CA PRO A 273 3.16 -1.23 -8.21
C PRO A 273 4.42 -0.81 -8.98
N GLY A 274 4.38 0.39 -9.53
CA GLY A 274 5.49 0.95 -10.28
C GLY A 274 5.37 2.46 -10.35
N HIS A 275 6.35 3.09 -10.98
CA HIS A 275 6.35 4.53 -11.11
C HIS A 275 5.32 4.98 -12.15
N SER A 276 4.95 6.26 -12.11
CA SER A 276 4.05 6.79 -13.13
C SER A 276 4.66 6.71 -14.53
N PRO A 277 3.87 6.32 -15.55
CA PRO A 277 4.29 6.43 -16.94
C PRO A 277 4.51 7.88 -17.40
N TYR A 278 3.97 8.86 -16.67
CA TYR A 278 4.00 10.29 -17.03
C TYR A 278 5.10 11.09 -16.36
N ILE A 279 5.96 10.46 -15.57
CA ILE A 279 7.25 11.07 -15.26
C ILE A 279 7.91 11.30 -16.63
N PRO A 280 8.19 12.55 -17.03
CA PRO A 280 8.72 12.81 -18.35
C PRO A 280 9.90 11.90 -18.60
N MET A 281 10.00 11.33 -19.80
CA MET A 281 11.10 10.43 -20.19
C MET A 281 12.42 11.19 -20.31
N VAL A 282 12.72 12.12 -19.42
CA VAL A 282 14.06 12.68 -19.20
C VAL A 282 14.92 11.67 -18.42
N ASN A 283 14.80 10.40 -18.78
CA ASN A 283 15.88 9.43 -18.64
C ASN A 283 16.68 9.31 -19.95
N ASN A 284 16.34 10.05 -21.04
CA ASN A 284 17.09 9.89 -22.29
C ASN A 284 17.34 11.10 -23.24
N SER A 285 16.88 12.34 -23.03
CA SER A 285 17.56 13.49 -23.66
C SER A 285 18.63 14.10 -22.77
N GLU A 286 19.57 14.70 -23.48
CA GLU A 286 20.70 15.41 -22.97
C GLU A 286 20.28 16.86 -22.68
N ALA A 287 20.55 17.34 -21.46
CA ALA A 287 20.23 18.69 -21.03
C ALA A 287 20.95 19.76 -21.87
N SER A 288 20.52 21.02 -21.74
CA SER A 288 21.27 22.15 -22.31
C SER A 288 22.67 22.24 -21.69
N GLU A 289 23.66 22.79 -22.41
CA GLU A 289 25.02 22.94 -21.84
C GLU A 289 25.04 23.80 -20.57
N GLU A 290 24.11 24.75 -20.43
CA GLU A 290 23.93 25.54 -19.21
C GLU A 290 23.48 24.65 -18.04
N ASP A 291 22.43 23.84 -18.24
CA ASP A 291 21.92 22.93 -17.22
C ASP A 291 22.94 21.84 -16.86
N LYS A 292 23.72 21.35 -17.84
CA LYS A 292 24.82 20.41 -17.57
C LYS A 292 25.85 20.99 -16.62
N ASN A 293 26.21 22.25 -16.81
CA ASN A 293 27.19 22.91 -15.95
C ASN A 293 26.62 23.10 -14.54
N ILE A 294 25.37 23.53 -14.42
CA ILE A 294 24.69 23.64 -13.11
C ILE A 294 24.67 22.30 -12.39
N TYR A 295 24.25 21.22 -13.08
CA TYR A 295 24.21 19.89 -12.47
C TYR A 295 25.59 19.44 -12.00
N LYS A 296 26.62 19.58 -12.83
CA LYS A 296 28.00 19.21 -12.49
C LYS A 296 28.54 19.99 -11.29
N GLU A 297 28.24 21.28 -11.22
CA GLU A 297 28.65 22.13 -10.10
C GLU A 297 27.95 21.73 -8.79
N GLU A 298 26.65 21.45 -8.84
CA GLU A 298 25.88 21.09 -7.64
C GLU A 298 26.18 19.67 -7.17
N ILE A 299 26.25 18.69 -8.08
CA ILE A 299 26.53 17.29 -7.69
C ILE A 299 27.93 17.12 -7.11
N ALA A 300 28.90 17.92 -7.56
CA ALA A 300 30.26 17.90 -7.02
C ALA A 300 30.31 18.36 -5.54
N LYS A 301 29.38 19.22 -5.10
CA LYS A 301 29.26 19.64 -3.68
C LYS A 301 28.70 18.53 -2.79
N LEU A 302 28.08 17.51 -3.39
CA LEU A 302 27.40 16.41 -2.70
C LEU A 302 28.22 15.12 -2.63
N GLN A 303 29.54 15.21 -2.84
CA GLN A 303 30.48 14.09 -2.69
C GLN A 303 30.66 13.66 -1.23
N LYS A 304 29.71 12.85 -0.74
CA LYS A 304 29.79 12.20 0.56
C LYS A 304 29.23 10.79 0.50
N GLU A 305 29.45 10.05 1.58
CA GLU A 305 28.78 8.78 1.81
C GLU A 305 27.40 9.05 2.43
N TYR A 306 26.35 8.61 1.74
CA TYR A 306 25.01 8.57 2.27
C TYR A 306 24.69 7.15 2.70
N LYS A 307 23.99 7.03 3.82
CA LYS A 307 23.56 5.74 4.36
C LYS A 307 22.05 5.70 4.35
N TRP A 308 21.52 4.52 4.07
CA TRP A 308 20.10 4.28 4.15
C TRP A 308 19.82 2.85 4.59
N ARG A 309 18.84 2.72 5.48
CA ARG A 309 18.29 1.44 5.91
C ARG A 309 16.78 1.60 5.95
N ASP A 310 16.09 0.62 5.41
CA ASP A 310 14.65 0.62 5.42
C ASP A 310 14.12 0.27 6.82
N TYR A 311 13.78 1.29 7.59
CA TYR A 311 13.09 1.17 8.88
C TYR A 311 11.57 1.16 8.74
N SER A 312 11.03 1.00 7.52
CA SER A 312 9.57 0.92 7.33
C SER A 312 8.99 -0.20 8.20
N GLY A 313 7.91 0.15 8.91
CA GLY A 313 7.30 -0.73 9.91
C GLY A 313 7.83 -0.56 11.34
N PHE A 314 8.87 0.24 11.58
CA PHE A 314 9.23 0.67 12.94
C PHE A 314 8.43 1.93 13.32
N VAL A 315 7.42 1.77 14.17
CA VAL A 315 6.65 2.89 14.71
C VAL A 315 7.21 3.26 16.08
N LYS A 316 7.70 4.49 16.23
CA LYS A 316 8.02 5.06 17.54
C LYS A 316 6.73 5.62 18.13
N ASN A 317 6.24 5.05 19.23
CA ASN A 317 5.19 5.72 20.01
C ASN A 317 5.82 6.93 20.72
N ASP A 318 5.20 8.11 20.58
CA ASP A 318 5.60 9.35 21.24
C ASP A 318 5.34 9.36 22.76
N THR A 319 4.77 8.27 23.29
CA THR A 319 4.55 8.06 24.73
C THR A 319 5.55 7.03 25.24
N ASP A 320 6.29 7.38 26.30
CA ASP A 320 7.45 6.69 26.91
C ASP A 320 7.18 5.26 27.47
N GLU A 321 6.19 4.53 26.97
CA GLU A 321 5.91 3.15 27.35
C GLU A 321 6.28 2.19 26.22
N LYS A 322 7.53 1.69 26.27
CA LYS A 322 8.06 0.52 25.55
C LYS A 322 7.33 0.20 24.24
N ALA A 323 7.66 0.91 23.16
CA ALA A 323 7.16 0.61 21.81
C ALA A 323 7.37 -0.89 21.48
N GLN A 324 6.28 -1.66 21.47
CA GLN A 324 6.27 -3.06 21.05
C GLN A 324 5.85 -3.12 19.59
N ILE A 325 6.68 -3.77 18.76
CA ILE A 325 6.32 -4.09 17.37
C ILE A 325 5.29 -5.22 17.41
N ASP A 326 4.11 -5.00 16.82
CA ASP A 326 3.18 -6.10 16.51
C ASP A 326 3.81 -6.97 15.41
N LEU A 327 4.33 -8.12 15.81
CA LEU A 327 5.07 -9.02 14.94
C LEU A 327 4.24 -9.67 13.84
N GLU A 328 2.93 -9.85 14.05
CA GLU A 328 2.05 -10.48 13.07
C GLU A 328 1.61 -9.44 12.04
N ASP A 329 1.19 -8.24 12.49
CA ASP A 329 0.87 -7.11 11.60
C ASP A 329 2.09 -6.66 10.78
N TRP A 330 3.24 -6.53 11.43
CA TRP A 330 4.49 -6.15 10.76
C TRP A 330 4.94 -7.18 9.70
N ARG A 331 4.72 -8.49 9.96
CA ARG A 331 4.94 -9.54 8.95
C ARG A 331 3.91 -9.49 7.84
N ALA A 332 2.63 -9.34 8.16
CA ALA A 332 1.54 -9.28 7.19
C ALA A 332 1.65 -8.09 6.24
N LYS A 333 2.17 -6.95 6.72
CA LYS A 333 2.44 -5.74 5.92
C LYS A 333 3.74 -5.82 5.10
N GLY A 334 4.45 -6.95 5.13
CA GLY A 334 5.64 -7.18 4.30
C GLY A 334 6.87 -6.39 4.74
N TYR A 335 6.90 -5.86 5.97
CA TYR A 335 8.05 -5.13 6.49
C TYR A 335 9.19 -6.04 6.94
N SER A 336 8.95 -7.35 6.98
CA SER A 336 9.91 -8.33 7.45
C SER A 336 11.14 -8.50 6.56
N GLY A 337 12.31 -8.21 7.13
CA GLY A 337 13.63 -8.36 6.55
C GLY A 337 14.17 -7.07 5.94
N LYS A 338 13.38 -5.99 5.89
CA LYS A 338 13.73 -4.76 5.18
C LYS A 338 14.91 -4.02 5.79
N SER A 339 15.02 -4.02 7.11
CA SER A 339 16.10 -3.33 7.80
C SER A 339 17.42 -4.12 7.81
N ILE A 340 17.46 -5.37 7.31
CA ILE A 340 18.68 -6.20 7.36
C ILE A 340 19.82 -5.58 6.56
N THR A 341 19.51 -4.94 5.44
CA THR A 341 20.51 -4.40 4.51
C THR A 341 20.77 -2.92 4.80
N LEU A 342 22.03 -2.58 5.05
CA LEU A 342 22.49 -1.19 4.99
C LEU A 342 22.94 -0.90 3.57
N TYR A 343 22.38 0.14 2.97
CA TYR A 343 22.84 0.67 1.72
C TYR A 343 23.78 1.85 1.98
N LYS A 344 24.91 1.88 1.31
CA LYS A 344 25.82 3.03 1.29
C LYS A 344 25.98 3.51 -0.14
N TYR A 345 25.70 4.79 -0.34
CA TYR A 345 25.77 5.48 -1.62
C TYR A 345 26.94 6.45 -1.55
N THR A 346 27.94 6.27 -2.40
CA THR A 346 29.14 7.11 -2.39
C THR A 346 29.31 7.74 -3.75
N LEU A 347 29.13 9.06 -3.82
CA LEU A 347 29.49 9.85 -4.99
C LEU A 347 30.99 10.11 -5.00
N THR A 348 31.61 9.88 -6.15
CA THR A 348 33.04 10.02 -6.42
C THR A 348 33.23 10.73 -7.76
N ASP A 349 34.47 11.12 -8.10
CA ASP A 349 34.81 11.70 -9.42
C ASP A 349 33.95 12.91 -9.80
N ASN A 350 33.88 13.90 -8.91
CA ASN A 350 33.01 15.09 -9.00
C ASN A 350 31.52 14.77 -9.24
N GLY A 351 31.07 13.63 -8.71
CA GLY A 351 29.71 13.15 -8.87
C GLY A 351 29.53 12.28 -10.12
N GLU A 352 30.56 12.09 -10.97
CA GLU A 352 30.43 11.28 -12.18
C GLU A 352 30.29 9.77 -11.90
N THR A 353 30.68 9.31 -10.71
CA THR A 353 30.60 7.90 -10.34
C THR A 353 29.82 7.74 -9.04
N LEU A 354 28.77 6.92 -9.07
CA LEU A 354 28.03 6.49 -7.89
C LEU A 354 28.37 5.02 -7.56
N ASN A 355 28.82 4.77 -6.33
CA ASN A 355 28.98 3.43 -5.81
C ASN A 355 27.85 3.12 -4.83
N ILE A 356 27.10 2.05 -5.08
CA ILE A 356 26.07 1.54 -4.17
C ILE A 356 26.58 0.24 -3.58
N SER A 357 26.89 0.24 -2.28
CA SER A 357 27.28 -0.97 -1.56
C SER A 357 26.18 -1.43 -0.63
N GLN A 358 26.03 -2.76 -0.53
CA GLN A 358 25.10 -3.41 0.39
C GLN A 358 25.90 -4.13 1.47
N ASP A 359 25.56 -3.85 2.73
CA ASP A 359 26.10 -4.53 3.90
C ASP A 359 24.97 -5.26 4.63
N ARG A 360 25.04 -6.60 4.60
CA ARG A 360 24.12 -7.49 5.30
C ARG A 360 24.80 -8.02 6.55
N THR A 361 24.75 -7.20 7.59
CA THR A 361 25.53 -7.34 8.83
C THR A 361 25.30 -8.68 9.59
N PHE A 362 24.30 -9.49 9.23
CA PHE A 362 23.92 -10.72 9.93
C PHE A 362 23.93 -12.00 9.09
N GLU A 363 24.15 -11.93 7.77
CA GLU A 363 24.00 -13.09 6.88
C GLU A 363 25.32 -13.77 6.47
N ASN A 364 26.48 -13.31 6.97
CA ASN A 364 27.81 -13.80 6.52
C ASN A 364 27.99 -13.70 4.99
N THR A 365 27.16 -12.89 4.33
CA THR A 365 27.17 -12.66 2.89
C THR A 365 28.23 -11.64 2.55
N LYS A 366 28.94 -11.90 1.44
CA LYS A 366 29.93 -10.98 0.91
C LYS A 366 29.22 -9.68 0.51
N SER A 367 29.69 -8.55 1.04
CA SER A 367 29.24 -7.23 0.60
C SER A 367 29.43 -7.11 -0.91
N SER A 368 28.37 -6.67 -1.59
CA SER A 368 28.38 -6.41 -3.03
C SER A 368 28.32 -4.90 -3.25
N THR A 369 29.17 -4.43 -4.15
CA THR A 369 29.16 -3.04 -4.63
C THR A 369 28.79 -3.06 -6.10
N VAL A 370 27.82 -2.22 -6.47
CA VAL A 370 27.48 -1.92 -7.85
C VAL A 370 27.94 -0.49 -8.13
N THR A 371 28.64 -0.31 -9.24
CA THR A 371 29.15 1.01 -9.65
C THR A 371 28.40 1.47 -10.88
N TYR A 372 27.88 2.69 -10.78
CA TYR A 372 27.19 3.38 -11.86
C TYR A 372 28.00 4.60 -12.28
N LYS A 373 28.06 4.86 -13.58
CA LYS A 373 28.69 6.05 -14.15
C LYS A 373 27.65 6.96 -14.76
N LEU A 374 27.85 8.27 -14.57
CA LEU A 374 27.11 9.32 -15.22
C LEU A 374 27.15 9.07 -16.73
N SER A 375 26.01 8.71 -17.28
CA SER A 375 25.86 8.46 -18.71
C SER A 375 25.27 9.66 -19.43
N LYS A 376 24.42 10.43 -18.74
CA LYS A 376 23.65 11.51 -19.35
C LYS A 376 23.15 12.46 -18.29
N ILE A 377 23.33 13.76 -18.48
CA ILE A 377 22.67 14.76 -17.65
C ILE A 377 21.35 15.12 -18.33
N ASN A 378 20.27 15.03 -17.57
CA ASN A 378 18.91 15.16 -18.07
C ASN A 378 18.32 16.53 -17.75
N ALA A 379 18.73 17.15 -16.66
CA ALA A 379 18.34 18.50 -16.25
C ALA A 379 19.39 19.10 -15.31
N LYS A 380 19.21 20.37 -14.91
CA LYS A 380 20.09 21.08 -13.96
C LYS A 380 20.23 20.40 -12.59
N ASP A 381 19.29 19.54 -12.24
CA ASP A 381 19.16 18.86 -10.97
C ASP A 381 19.02 17.34 -11.13
N ARG A 382 19.18 16.79 -12.33
CA ARG A 382 18.94 15.35 -12.58
C ARG A 382 19.85 14.76 -13.65
N ALA A 383 20.31 13.54 -13.41
CA ALA A 383 21.06 12.78 -14.39
C ALA A 383 20.84 11.27 -14.28
N THR A 384 21.13 10.58 -15.37
CA THR A 384 21.08 9.13 -15.50
C THR A 384 22.48 8.56 -15.33
N TYR A 385 22.57 7.50 -14.54
CA TYR A 385 23.78 6.74 -14.32
C TYR A 385 23.57 5.31 -14.79
N THR A 386 24.50 4.79 -15.57
CA THR A 386 24.45 3.42 -16.11
C THR A 386 25.42 2.53 -15.36
N ASN A 387 24.99 1.32 -15.02
CA ASN A 387 25.81 0.32 -14.35
C ASN A 387 26.96 -0.10 -15.28
N ILE A 388 28.20 -0.09 -14.75
CA ILE A 388 29.40 -0.45 -15.53
C ILE A 388 29.36 -1.93 -15.96
N SER A 389 28.72 -2.79 -15.17
CA SER A 389 28.69 -4.24 -15.41
C SER A 389 27.48 -4.70 -16.24
N ASP A 390 26.41 -3.92 -16.29
CA ASP A 390 25.21 -4.19 -17.08
C ASP A 390 24.66 -2.90 -17.68
N THR A 391 24.87 -2.68 -18.98
CA THR A 391 24.48 -1.43 -19.64
C THR A 391 22.97 -1.25 -19.79
N ASN A 392 22.17 -2.29 -19.52
CA ASN A 392 20.71 -2.18 -19.49
C ASN A 392 20.18 -1.76 -18.12
N ASP A 393 21.05 -1.74 -17.10
CA ASP A 393 20.72 -1.34 -15.74
C ASP A 393 21.14 0.13 -15.54
N SER A 394 20.15 1.00 -15.44
CA SER A 394 20.35 2.45 -15.28
C SER A 394 19.47 2.98 -14.17
N ILE A 395 19.99 3.96 -13.44
CA ILE A 395 19.32 4.62 -12.33
C ILE A 395 19.30 6.13 -12.53
N SER A 396 18.28 6.78 -11.98
CA SER A 396 18.17 8.24 -11.97
C SER A 396 18.73 8.79 -10.66
N ILE A 397 19.51 9.87 -10.73
CA ILE A 397 19.97 10.63 -9.57
C ILE A 397 19.45 12.06 -9.71
N SER A 398 18.76 12.54 -8.68
CA SER A 398 18.29 13.91 -8.58
C SER A 398 18.91 14.64 -7.39
N ILE A 399 19.16 15.93 -7.53
CA ILE A 399 19.55 16.84 -6.47
C ILE A 399 18.26 17.46 -5.91
N VAL A 400 18.04 17.32 -4.61
CA VAL A 400 16.79 17.73 -3.95
C VAL A 400 17.10 18.47 -2.65
N ASP A 401 16.22 19.39 -2.26
CA ASP A 401 16.25 19.98 -0.92
C ASP A 401 15.59 19.04 0.10
N TYR A 402 16.26 18.80 1.21
CA TYR A 402 15.73 18.04 2.34
C TYR A 402 16.04 18.79 3.64
N ASN A 403 14.99 19.33 4.27
CA ASN A 403 15.09 20.15 5.49
C ASN A 403 16.01 21.37 5.35
N GLY A 404 16.05 22.00 4.17
CA GLY A 404 16.90 23.17 3.90
C GLY A 404 18.37 22.83 3.59
N GLU A 405 18.70 21.54 3.44
CA GLU A 405 20.00 21.09 2.97
C GLU A 405 19.85 20.33 1.64
N ASN A 406 20.71 20.64 0.66
CA ASN A 406 20.77 19.87 -0.58
C ASN A 406 21.28 18.45 -0.30
N THR A 407 20.58 17.48 -0.87
CA THR A 407 20.94 16.06 -0.85
C THR A 407 20.65 15.41 -2.20
N ILE A 408 20.87 14.10 -2.29
CA ILE A 408 20.56 13.33 -3.48
C ILE A 408 19.35 12.42 -3.25
N SER A 409 18.58 12.24 -4.30
CA SER A 409 17.60 11.17 -4.44
C SER A 409 18.13 10.16 -5.46
N VAL A 410 18.15 8.88 -5.10
CA VAL A 410 18.59 7.80 -5.99
C VAL A 410 17.38 6.94 -6.32
N SER A 411 16.96 6.98 -7.59
CA SER A 411 15.73 6.37 -8.07
C SER A 411 14.57 6.70 -7.14
N GLY A 412 14.30 7.99 -6.88
CA GLY A 412 13.20 8.45 -6.03
C GLY A 412 13.46 8.39 -4.51
N GLN A 413 14.39 7.54 -4.02
CA GLN A 413 14.72 7.50 -2.60
C GLN A 413 15.60 8.69 -2.20
N VAL A 414 15.01 9.67 -1.50
CA VAL A 414 15.74 10.80 -0.89
C VAL A 414 16.65 10.27 0.22
N LEU A 415 17.93 10.62 0.16
CA LEU A 415 18.93 10.19 1.14
C LEU A 415 19.13 11.28 2.20
N ASP A 416 18.89 10.96 3.46
CA ASP A 416 19.12 11.90 4.57
C ASP A 416 20.64 12.10 4.77
N PRO A 417 21.17 13.32 4.62
CA PRO A 417 22.59 13.60 4.84
C PRO A 417 23.04 13.36 6.29
N ASN A 418 22.10 13.38 7.25
CA ASN A 418 22.33 13.22 8.67
C ASN A 418 21.83 11.86 9.19
N PHE A 419 21.64 10.89 8.30
CA PHE A 419 21.12 9.56 8.64
C PHE A 419 21.91 8.89 9.79
N ALA A 420 21.19 8.51 10.85
CA ALA A 420 21.71 7.73 11.95
C ALA A 420 21.37 6.24 11.77
N ASP A 421 22.41 5.40 11.64
CA ASP A 421 22.22 3.94 11.59
C ASP A 421 22.10 3.36 13.01
N TYR A 422 20.89 2.92 13.38
CA TYR A 422 20.61 2.18 14.60
C TYR A 422 20.82 0.66 14.45
N GLY A 423 21.25 0.21 13.27
CA GLY A 423 21.32 -1.19 12.88
C GLY A 423 19.94 -1.79 12.58
N PRO A 424 19.88 -3.04 12.09
CA PRO A 424 18.60 -3.69 11.80
C PRO A 424 17.71 -3.76 13.02
N ILE A 425 16.39 -3.62 12.83
CA ILE A 425 15.43 -3.74 13.92
C ILE A 425 15.52 -5.12 14.54
N PHE A 426 15.27 -5.20 15.85
CA PHE A 426 15.50 -6.41 16.63
C PHE A 426 14.85 -7.66 16.01
N VAL A 427 13.62 -7.50 15.53
CA VAL A 427 12.82 -8.57 14.93
C VAL A 427 13.44 -9.12 13.64
N ASP A 428 14.13 -8.27 12.87
CA ASP A 428 14.90 -8.66 11.68
C ASP A 428 16.17 -9.42 12.04
N ARG A 429 16.88 -8.98 13.11
CA ARG A 429 18.07 -9.68 13.61
C ARG A 429 17.76 -11.11 14.07
N LEU A 430 16.54 -11.33 14.56
CA LEU A 430 16.13 -12.62 15.11
C LEU A 430 15.54 -13.58 14.08
N LYS A 431 15.25 -13.12 12.86
CA LYS A 431 14.52 -13.89 11.83
C LYS A 431 15.13 -15.27 11.53
N ASN A 432 16.43 -15.45 11.78
CA ASN A 432 17.17 -16.71 11.61
C ASN A 432 18.05 -17.09 12.83
N ALA A 433 17.80 -16.49 14.00
CA ALA A 433 18.63 -16.72 15.19
C ALA A 433 18.23 -18.03 15.90
N ASN A 434 19.21 -18.89 16.16
CA ASN A 434 19.05 -20.05 17.05
C ASN A 434 19.59 -19.71 18.43
N PHE A 435 18.69 -19.56 19.41
CA PHE A 435 19.07 -19.34 20.79
C PHE A 435 19.33 -20.67 21.49
N LYS A 436 20.51 -20.83 22.08
CA LYS A 436 20.82 -21.94 22.99
C LYS A 436 21.02 -21.39 24.38
N LYS A 437 20.56 -22.16 25.37
CA LYS A 437 20.87 -21.86 26.76
C LYS A 437 22.37 -22.06 26.98
N ASP A 438 22.99 -21.12 27.68
CA ASP A 438 24.42 -21.16 27.95
C ASP A 438 24.79 -22.47 28.67
N GLY A 439 25.69 -23.27 28.07
CA GLY A 439 26.15 -24.55 28.63
C GLY A 439 25.67 -25.85 27.95
N GLU A 440 24.82 -25.82 26.91
CA GLU A 440 24.45 -27.03 26.16
C GLU A 440 25.33 -27.24 24.92
N GLN A 441 26.22 -28.24 24.96
CA GLN A 441 26.93 -28.74 23.78
C GLN A 441 25.97 -29.52 22.86
N ASN A 442 26.20 -29.44 21.54
CA ASN A 442 25.46 -30.21 20.54
C ASN A 442 25.59 -31.71 20.80
N ILE A 443 24.56 -32.32 21.38
CA ILE A 443 24.39 -33.76 21.25
C ILE A 443 23.68 -33.96 19.91
N ALA A 444 24.48 -34.20 18.86
CA ALA A 444 23.95 -34.77 17.64
C ALA A 444 23.37 -36.13 18.00
N TRP A 445 22.04 -36.23 18.07
CA TRP A 445 21.35 -37.51 18.20
C TRP A 445 21.40 -38.23 16.85
N GLY A 446 22.59 -38.72 16.49
CA GLY A 446 22.73 -39.76 15.49
C GLY A 446 22.11 -41.05 16.03
N LEU A 447 21.43 -41.81 15.16
CA LEU A 447 20.74 -43.07 15.46
C LEU A 447 21.54 -44.09 16.31
N GLU A 448 22.86 -43.93 16.41
CA GLU A 448 23.74 -44.76 17.24
C GLU A 448 23.54 -44.55 18.75
N SER A 449 23.12 -43.37 19.22
CA SER A 449 22.91 -43.10 20.65
C SER A 449 21.61 -43.71 21.20
N LEU A 450 20.60 -43.91 20.35
CA LEU A 450 19.37 -44.63 20.72
C LEU A 450 19.60 -46.13 20.93
N LEU A 451 20.53 -46.74 20.18
CA LEU A 451 20.94 -48.13 20.36
C LEU A 451 21.65 -48.33 21.71
N LEU A 452 22.53 -47.40 22.10
CA LEU A 452 23.24 -47.43 23.37
C LEU A 452 22.32 -47.24 24.58
N VAL A 453 21.33 -46.35 24.49
CA VAL A 453 20.30 -46.18 25.55
C VAL A 453 19.41 -47.42 25.64
N SER A 454 19.06 -48.06 24.52
CA SER A 454 18.28 -49.31 24.56
C SER A 454 19.04 -50.47 25.21
N LEU A 455 20.35 -50.58 24.94
CA LEU A 455 21.23 -51.60 25.53
C LEU A 455 21.46 -51.36 27.03
N LEU A 456 21.58 -50.10 27.47
CA LEU A 456 21.66 -49.73 28.88
C LEU A 456 20.34 -50.00 29.63
N VAL A 457 19.19 -49.72 29.01
CA VAL A 457 17.87 -50.03 29.62
C VAL A 457 17.64 -51.54 29.70
N GLN A 458 18.09 -52.33 28.72
CA GLN A 458 18.04 -53.80 28.77
C GLN A 458 18.97 -54.40 29.84
N ALA A 459 20.18 -53.85 30.02
CA ALA A 459 21.13 -54.31 31.04
C ALA A 459 20.66 -54.01 32.48
N VAL A 460 19.93 -52.90 32.67
CA VAL A 460 19.40 -52.50 33.99
C VAL A 460 18.10 -53.25 34.34
N THR A 461 17.26 -53.58 33.34
CA THR A 461 16.02 -54.35 33.57
C THR A 461 16.26 -55.83 33.87
N LEU A 462 17.35 -56.43 33.36
CA LEU A 462 17.73 -57.83 33.64
C LEU A 462 18.25 -58.08 35.07
N LYS A 463 18.57 -57.03 35.84
CA LYS A 463 19.19 -57.18 37.16
C LYS A 463 18.24 -57.03 38.36
N ILE A 464 16.96 -56.67 38.16
CA ILE A 464 16.10 -56.26 39.30
C ILE A 464 14.74 -57.00 39.41
N TRP A 465 14.19 -57.72 38.43
CA TRP A 465 12.83 -58.30 38.60
C TRP A 465 12.67 -59.79 38.26
N ASN A 466 11.94 -60.46 39.15
CA ASN A 466 11.64 -61.88 39.25
C ASN A 466 10.80 -62.40 38.06
N ILE A 467 11.05 -63.64 37.64
CA ILE A 467 10.69 -64.25 36.32
C ILE A 467 9.18 -64.29 36.00
N SER A 468 8.29 -64.16 36.98
CA SER A 468 6.84 -64.31 36.76
C SER A 468 6.13 -63.04 36.24
N LEU A 469 6.64 -61.83 36.56
CA LEU A 469 6.02 -60.58 36.08
C LEU A 469 6.44 -60.24 34.63
N MET A 470 7.55 -60.80 34.16
CA MET A 470 8.13 -60.53 32.85
C MET A 470 7.23 -60.98 31.69
N LYS A 471 6.48 -62.09 31.82
CA LYS A 471 5.59 -62.55 30.75
C LYS A 471 4.39 -61.63 30.53
N MET A 472 3.91 -60.98 31.59
CA MET A 472 2.79 -60.04 31.52
C MET A 472 3.24 -58.69 30.93
N VAL A 473 4.43 -58.22 31.30
CA VAL A 473 5.02 -56.97 30.80
C VAL A 473 5.52 -57.11 29.35
N GLN A 474 6.05 -58.27 28.95
CA GLN A 474 6.39 -58.53 27.53
C GLN A 474 5.17 -58.57 26.64
N SER A 475 4.05 -59.18 27.08
CA SER A 475 2.79 -59.16 26.33
C SER A 475 2.26 -57.73 26.14
N LEU A 476 2.40 -56.89 27.17
CA LEU A 476 1.95 -55.50 27.12
C LEU A 476 2.83 -54.65 26.20
N LEU A 477 4.16 -54.81 26.26
CA LEU A 477 5.11 -54.10 25.39
C LEU A 477 5.03 -54.54 23.93
N LEU A 478 4.75 -55.83 23.64
CA LEU A 478 4.51 -56.28 22.27
C LEU A 478 3.24 -55.63 21.70
N SER A 479 2.20 -55.48 22.51
CA SER A 479 0.95 -54.84 22.08
C SER A 479 1.11 -53.34 21.82
N ILE A 480 1.91 -52.63 22.65
CA ILE A 480 2.21 -51.21 22.47
C ILE A 480 3.08 -50.98 21.24
N ASN A 481 4.09 -51.82 20.99
CA ASN A 481 4.92 -51.70 19.80
C ASN A 481 4.16 -52.06 18.52
N MET A 482 3.27 -53.05 18.54
CA MET A 482 2.37 -53.30 17.39
C MET A 482 1.41 -52.14 17.15
N MET A 483 0.87 -51.51 18.21
CA MET A 483 -0.01 -50.37 18.08
C MET A 483 0.71 -49.13 17.53
N MET A 484 1.97 -48.90 17.92
CA MET A 484 2.79 -47.82 17.34
C MET A 484 3.18 -48.07 15.89
N LEU A 485 3.47 -49.33 15.51
CA LEU A 485 3.71 -49.70 14.11
C LEU A 485 2.44 -49.58 13.25
N TYR A 486 1.26 -49.89 13.82
CA TYR A 486 -0.03 -49.68 13.14
C TYR A 486 -0.34 -48.19 12.92
N CYS A 487 -0.06 -47.34 13.93
CA CYS A 487 -0.19 -45.90 13.82
C CYS A 487 0.81 -45.29 12.82
N LEU A 488 2.04 -45.82 12.73
CA LEU A 488 3.04 -45.38 11.76
C LEU A 488 2.66 -45.81 10.33
N GLY A 489 2.13 -47.02 10.15
CA GLY A 489 1.62 -47.52 8.88
C GLY A 489 0.42 -46.73 8.36
N MET A 490 -0.52 -46.33 9.24
CA MET A 490 -1.66 -45.49 8.88
C MET A 490 -1.25 -44.07 8.48
N LYS A 491 -0.17 -43.52 9.06
CA LYS A 491 0.32 -42.18 8.72
C LYS A 491 1.03 -42.14 7.36
N ILE A 492 1.68 -43.24 6.97
CA ILE A 492 2.35 -43.39 5.67
C ILE A 492 1.33 -43.75 4.56
N GLY A 493 0.24 -44.45 4.88
CA GLY A 493 -0.83 -44.80 3.95
C GLY A 493 -1.70 -43.62 3.45
N CYS A 494 -1.64 -42.46 4.10
CA CYS A 494 -2.38 -41.26 3.67
C CYS A 494 -1.63 -40.37 2.65
N GLN A 495 -0.43 -40.75 2.19
CA GLN A 495 0.34 -39.95 1.23
C GLN A 495 0.93 -40.71 0.04
N LEU A 496 0.59 -41.98 -0.21
CA LEU A 496 1.18 -42.76 -1.30
C LEU A 496 0.13 -43.42 -2.20
N ASN A 497 0.31 -43.21 -3.50
CA ASN A 497 -0.53 -43.70 -4.59
C ASN A 497 -0.23 -45.20 -4.85
N ILE A 498 -1.26 -46.03 -4.88
CA ILE A 498 -1.18 -47.50 -4.74
C ILE A 498 -0.90 -48.16 -6.09
N ASN A 499 0.29 -48.78 -6.26
CA ASN A 499 0.40 -50.12 -6.87
C ASN A 499 1.81 -50.75 -6.92
N SER A 500 2.91 -50.03 -6.65
CA SER A 500 4.27 -50.63 -6.67
C SER A 500 4.87 -50.95 -5.30
N ASP A 501 4.41 -50.29 -4.23
CA ASP A 501 5.13 -50.33 -2.94
C ASP A 501 4.54 -51.31 -1.91
N LEU A 502 3.39 -51.92 -2.23
CA LEU A 502 2.77 -52.93 -1.36
C LEU A 502 3.62 -54.21 -1.31
N HIS A 503 4.31 -54.56 -2.39
CA HIS A 503 5.21 -55.72 -2.40
C HIS A 503 6.46 -55.51 -1.57
N VAL A 504 7.01 -54.30 -1.52
CA VAL A 504 8.18 -53.97 -0.70
C VAL A 504 7.82 -54.00 0.79
N LEU A 505 6.63 -53.48 1.15
CA LEU A 505 6.14 -53.50 2.52
C LEU A 505 5.87 -54.93 3.01
N ILE A 506 5.28 -55.78 2.16
CA ILE A 506 5.06 -57.21 2.46
C ILE A 506 6.40 -57.95 2.61
N LEU A 507 7.39 -57.67 1.75
CA LEU A 507 8.73 -58.26 1.86
C LEU A 507 9.43 -57.85 3.17
N MET A 508 9.35 -56.57 3.55
CA MET A 508 9.94 -56.09 4.80
C MET A 508 9.26 -56.71 6.03
N LEU A 509 7.93 -56.85 6.02
CA LEU A 509 7.19 -57.50 7.11
C LEU A 509 7.51 -59.00 7.21
N GLN A 510 7.73 -59.69 6.09
CA GLN A 510 8.17 -61.09 6.09
C GLN A 510 9.61 -61.25 6.61
N ILE A 511 10.52 -60.34 6.28
CA ILE A 511 11.90 -60.35 6.79
C ILE A 511 11.93 -60.07 8.30
N LEU A 512 11.12 -59.12 8.78
CA LEU A 512 10.97 -58.84 10.22
C LEU A 512 10.32 -60.02 10.98
N GLY A 513 9.35 -60.71 10.36
CA GLY A 513 8.78 -61.96 10.89
C GLY A 513 9.83 -63.07 11.03
N LEU A 514 10.70 -63.24 10.04
CA LEU A 514 11.77 -64.24 10.07
C LEU A 514 12.89 -63.91 11.08
N LEU A 515 13.21 -62.63 11.28
CA LEU A 515 14.19 -62.19 12.28
C LEU A 515 13.68 -62.38 13.71
N SER A 516 12.40 -62.14 13.96
CA SER A 516 11.79 -62.35 15.28
C SER A 516 11.69 -63.84 15.66
N MET A 517 11.42 -64.74 14.70
CA MET A 517 11.47 -66.18 14.97
C MET A 517 12.88 -66.71 15.24
N ARG A 518 13.93 -66.15 14.61
CA ARG A 518 15.32 -66.58 14.88
C ARG A 518 15.82 -66.17 16.26
N ILE A 519 15.38 -65.02 16.77
CA ILE A 519 15.72 -64.57 18.12
C ILE A 519 15.03 -65.42 19.20
N LEU A 520 13.85 -65.98 18.90
CA LEU A 520 13.10 -66.85 19.81
C LEU A 520 13.65 -68.29 19.92
N VAL A 521 14.53 -68.72 18.98
CA VAL A 521 15.16 -70.05 18.99
C VAL A 521 16.58 -70.00 19.59
N LEU A 522 17.14 -68.80 19.78
CA LEU A 522 18.48 -68.57 20.37
C LEU A 522 18.44 -68.11 21.84
N ILE A 523 17.24 -67.97 22.42
CA ILE A 523 16.96 -67.77 23.85
C ILE A 523 16.27 -69.03 24.35
#